data_AF-T0M336-F1
#
_entry.id   AF-T0M336-F1
#
_cell.length_a   1.000
_cell.length_b   1.000
_cell.length_c   1.000
_cell.angle_alpha   90.00
_cell.angle_beta   90.00
_cell.angle_gamma   90.00
#
_symmetry.space_group_name_H-M   'P 1'
#
loop_
_entity.id
_entity.type
_entity.pdbx_description
1 polymer ?
#
loop_
_entity_poly.entity_id
_entity_poly.type
_entity_poly.pdbx_seq_one_letter_code
_entity_poly.pdbx_strand_id
1 'polypeptide(L)'
;MNEGKKTLLILKAMERSGSEDADFIRKCISSGNVSDEDFDRLRKIVMDSGSYEYSRNLMTKLIEKSKEYLAQVQGNTEIKDFLAWFAHYIIDRTS
;
A
#
# COMPACT_ATOMS: atom_id res chain seq x y z
N MET A 1 13.50 -5.81 -3.27
CA MET A 1 12.30 -5.87 -4.11
C MET A 1 12.55 -6.91 -5.20
N ASN A 2 12.28 -8.19 -4.95
CA ASN A 2 12.86 -9.29 -5.75
C ASN A 2 11.97 -9.85 -6.87
N GLU A 3 10.87 -9.22 -7.26
CA GLU A 3 9.96 -9.82 -8.27
C GLU A 3 9.37 -8.84 -9.29
N GLY A 4 9.89 -7.62 -9.43
CA GLY A 4 9.33 -6.64 -10.38
C GLY A 4 7.84 -6.31 -10.13
N LYS A 5 7.31 -6.66 -8.95
CA LYS A 5 5.91 -6.47 -8.57
C LYS A 5 5.58 -4.98 -8.56
N LYS A 6 4.77 -4.55 -9.52
CA LYS A 6 4.18 -3.21 -9.58
C LYS A 6 3.11 -3.09 -8.49
N THR A 7 3.55 -2.90 -7.26
CA THR A 7 2.64 -2.67 -6.13
C THR A 7 2.00 -1.29 -6.27
N LEU A 8 0.86 -1.10 -5.61
CA LEU A 8 0.16 0.18 -5.61
C LEU A 8 1.07 1.36 -5.21
N LEU A 9 1.95 1.14 -4.23
CA LEU A 9 2.95 2.12 -3.79
C LEU A 9 3.86 2.58 -4.93
N ILE A 10 4.33 1.66 -5.76
CA ILE A 10 5.26 1.99 -6.84
C ILE A 10 4.54 2.63 -8.01
N LEU A 11 3.35 2.14 -8.35
CA LEU A 11 2.50 2.75 -9.39
C LEU A 11 2.15 4.19 -9.04
N LYS A 12 1.70 4.44 -7.80
CA LYS A 12 1.33 5.78 -7.34
C LYS A 12 2.53 6.70 -7.16
N ALA A 13 3.72 6.18 -6.87
CA ALA A 13 4.93 6.98 -6.87
C ALA A 13 5.26 7.47 -8.29
N MET A 14 5.25 6.57 -9.28
CA MET A 14 5.50 6.94 -10.69
C MET A 14 4.47 7.93 -11.26
N GLU A 15 3.19 7.80 -10.89
CA GLU A 15 2.12 8.71 -11.34
C GLU A 15 2.25 10.12 -10.76
N ARG A 16 2.88 10.25 -9.58
CA ARG A 16 2.89 11.49 -8.79
C ARG A 16 4.26 12.16 -8.71
N SER A 17 5.32 11.47 -9.11
CA SER A 17 6.67 12.03 -9.20
C SER A 17 6.92 12.67 -10.57
N GLY A 18 8.03 13.41 -10.69
CA GLY A 18 8.50 13.91 -11.99
C GLY A 18 8.94 12.78 -12.93
N SER A 19 9.16 13.13 -14.21
CA SER A 19 9.58 12.19 -15.25
C SER A 19 10.89 11.48 -14.91
N GLU A 20 11.86 12.19 -14.33
CA GLU A 20 13.16 11.62 -13.93
C GLU A 20 13.00 10.52 -12.87
N ASP A 21 12.21 10.77 -11.83
CA ASP A 21 11.95 9.80 -10.76
C ASP A 21 11.13 8.62 -11.27
N ALA A 22 10.17 8.85 -12.16
CA ALA A 22 9.38 7.79 -12.76
C ALA A 22 10.26 6.86 -13.63
N ASP A 23 11.21 7.42 -14.37
CA ASP A 23 12.18 6.67 -15.17
C ASP A 23 13.18 5.90 -14.29
N PHE A 24 13.64 6.50 -13.21
CA PHE A 24 14.45 5.82 -12.21
C PHE A 24 13.72 4.60 -11.63
N ILE A 25 12.47 4.77 -11.19
CA ILE A 25 11.64 3.66 -10.69
C ILE A 25 11.51 2.54 -11.73
N ARG A 26 11.22 2.87 -13.00
CA ARG A 26 11.13 1.88 -14.09
C ARG A 26 12.42 1.09 -14.23
N LYS A 27 13.58 1.75 -14.20
CA LYS A 27 14.89 1.10 -14.28
C LYS A 27 15.09 0.13 -13.11
N CYS A 28 14.84 0.56 -11.87
CA CYS A 28 14.94 -0.31 -10.70
C CYS A 28 14.07 -1.56 -10.83
N ILE A 29 12.81 -1.43 -11.25
CA ILE A 29 11.90 -2.57 -11.44
C ILE A 29 12.40 -3.52 -12.54
N SER A 30 12.85 -2.96 -13.67
CA SER A 30 13.29 -3.74 -14.84
C SER A 30 14.61 -4.48 -14.62
N SER A 31 15.52 -3.90 -13.86
CA SER A 31 16.83 -4.48 -13.58
C SER A 31 16.77 -5.68 -12.61
N GLY A 32 15.74 -5.75 -11.76
CA GLY A 32 15.54 -6.81 -10.77
C GLY A 32 16.60 -6.85 -9.65
N ASN A 33 17.66 -6.04 -9.76
CA ASN A 33 18.75 -5.92 -8.80
C ASN A 33 18.90 -4.44 -8.45
N VAL A 34 18.55 -4.08 -7.22
CA VAL A 34 18.53 -2.71 -6.73
C VAL A 34 19.62 -2.60 -5.67
N SER A 35 20.61 -1.73 -5.90
CA SER A 35 21.63 -1.44 -4.89
C SER A 35 21.01 -0.83 -3.64
N ASP A 36 21.72 -0.84 -2.50
CA ASP A 36 21.22 -0.21 -1.28
C ASP A 36 20.98 1.31 -1.47
N GLU A 37 21.85 1.98 -2.23
CA GLU A 37 21.70 3.39 -2.60
C GLU A 37 20.44 3.63 -3.45
N ASP A 38 20.20 2.77 -4.45
CA ASP A 38 19.00 2.86 -5.28
C ASP A 38 17.73 2.59 -4.47
N PHE A 39 17.82 1.69 -3.49
CA PHE A 39 16.72 1.36 -2.61
C PHE A 39 16.35 2.52 -1.70
N ASP A 40 17.33 3.23 -1.15
CA ASP A 40 17.11 4.42 -0.34
C ASP A 40 16.57 5.59 -1.16
N ARG A 41 17.07 5.80 -2.38
CA ARG A 41 16.48 6.75 -3.32
C ARG A 41 15.03 6.40 -3.64
N LEU A 42 14.74 5.14 -3.91
CA LEU A 42 13.38 4.66 -4.20
C LEU A 42 12.44 4.90 -3.01
N ARG A 43 12.90 4.62 -1.78
CA ARG A 43 12.16 4.91 -0.56
C ARG A 43 11.86 6.42 -0.44
N LYS A 44 12.84 7.28 -0.70
CA LYS A 44 12.64 8.73 -0.68
C LYS A 44 11.58 9.19 -1.69
N ILE A 45 11.64 8.70 -2.93
CA ILE A 45 10.63 9.03 -3.95
C ILE A 45 9.23 8.58 -3.51
N VAL A 46 9.09 7.38 -2.92
CA VAL A 46 7.80 6.88 -2.43
C VAL A 46 7.22 7.77 -1.32
N MET A 47 8.07 8.31 -0.44
CA MET A 47 7.65 9.23 0.62
C MET A 47 7.31 10.61 0.07
N ASP A 48 8.21 11.21 -0.72
CA ASP A 48 8.08 12.57 -1.23
C ASP A 48 6.93 12.72 -2.26
N SER A 49 6.64 11.67 -3.03
CA SER A 49 5.48 11.63 -3.94
C SER A 49 4.12 11.51 -3.23
N GLY A 50 4.11 11.29 -1.91
CA GLY A 50 2.90 11.04 -1.14
C GLY A 50 2.22 9.71 -1.48
N SER A 51 2.91 8.80 -2.18
CA SER A 51 2.38 7.48 -2.56
C SER A 51 2.14 6.59 -1.33
N TYR A 52 3.04 6.65 -0.35
CA TYR A 52 2.89 5.96 0.92
C TYR A 52 1.59 6.36 1.62
N GLU A 53 1.39 7.66 1.81
CA GLU A 53 0.23 8.21 2.50
C GLU A 53 -1.07 7.93 1.73
N TYR A 54 -1.05 7.99 0.40
CA TYR A 54 -2.18 7.57 -0.42
C TYR A 54 -2.57 6.10 -0.18
N SER A 55 -1.58 5.21 -0.20
CA SER A 55 -1.80 3.77 -0.04
C SER A 55 -2.32 3.46 1.36
N ARG A 56 -1.79 4.11 2.39
CA ARG A 56 -2.28 4.01 3.77
C ARG A 56 -3.73 4.47 3.89
N ASN A 57 -4.05 5.65 3.37
CA ASN A 57 -5.41 6.17 3.38
C ASN A 57 -6.41 5.31 2.61
N LEU A 58 -5.97 4.69 1.50
CA LEU A 58 -6.83 3.75 0.77
C LEU A 58 -7.12 2.50 1.60
N MET A 59 -6.12 1.94 2.31
CA MET A 59 -6.35 0.79 3.20
C MET A 59 -7.37 1.13 4.29
N THR A 60 -7.22 2.29 4.94
CA THR A 60 -8.20 2.76 5.95
C THR A 60 -9.60 2.88 5.36
N LYS A 61 -9.75 3.50 4.18
CA LYS A 61 -11.05 3.62 3.50
C LYS A 61 -11.68 2.28 3.16
N LEU A 62 -10.88 1.30 2.73
CA LEU A 62 -11.39 -0.03 2.41
C LEU A 62 -11.86 -0.78 3.65
N ILE A 63 -11.20 -0.61 4.80
CA ILE A 63 -11.61 -1.20 6.06
C ILE A 63 -12.89 -0.59 6.58
N GLU A 64 -13.01 0.74 6.56
CA GLU A 64 -14.26 1.38 6.99
C GLU A 64 -15.44 0.93 6.12
N LYS A 65 -15.27 0.86 4.80
CA LYS A 65 -16.28 0.25 3.91
C LYS A 65 -16.57 -1.21 4.25
N SER A 66 -15.55 -2.00 4.58
CA SER A 66 -15.75 -3.40 4.93
C SER A 66 -16.63 -3.55 6.18
N LYS A 67 -16.43 -2.69 7.19
CA LYS A 67 -17.27 -2.65 8.40
C LYS A 67 -18.69 -2.18 8.11
N GLU A 68 -18.84 -1.14 7.29
CA GLU A 68 -20.16 -0.65 6.85
C GLU A 68 -20.97 -1.76 6.17
N TYR A 69 -20.34 -2.55 5.30
CA TYR A 69 -21.00 -3.69 4.65
C TYR A 69 -21.28 -4.81 5.65
N LEU A 70 -20.34 -5.14 6.52
CA LEU A 70 -20.52 -6.17 7.53
C LEU A 70 -21.68 -5.86 8.49
N ALA A 71 -21.87 -4.59 8.85
CA ALA A 71 -22.99 -4.16 9.68
C ALA A 71 -24.36 -4.53 9.05
N GLN A 72 -24.46 -4.45 7.72
CA GLN A 72 -25.68 -4.73 6.95
C GLN A 72 -25.94 -6.23 6.73
N VAL A 73 -24.92 -7.08 6.91
CA VAL A 73 -25.06 -8.54 6.76
C VAL A 73 -25.90 -9.10 7.91
N GLN A 74 -26.97 -9.82 7.58
CA GLN A 74 -27.69 -10.66 8.54
C GLN A 74 -26.90 -11.93 8.81
N GLY A 75 -26.75 -12.33 10.07
CA GLY A 75 -25.99 -13.52 10.42
C GLY A 75 -25.58 -13.55 11.88
N ASN A 76 -24.72 -14.51 12.21
CA ASN A 76 -24.21 -14.69 13.56
C ASN A 76 -23.36 -13.49 13.99
N THR A 77 -23.74 -12.86 15.11
CA THR A 77 -23.07 -11.68 15.68
C THR A 77 -21.61 -11.95 16.06
N GLU A 78 -21.30 -13.11 16.63
CA GLU A 78 -19.94 -13.49 17.03
C GLU A 78 -18.99 -13.55 15.82
N ILE A 79 -19.46 -14.09 14.70
CA ILE A 79 -18.69 -14.14 13.45
C ILE A 79 -18.47 -12.71 12.90
N LYS A 80 -19.50 -11.86 12.98
CA LYS A 80 -19.39 -10.46 12.56
C LYS A 80 -18.37 -9.70 13.43
N ASP A 81 -18.40 -9.89 14.74
CA ASP A 81 -17.47 -9.24 15.65
C ASP A 81 -16.04 -9.72 15.41
N PHE A 82 -15.84 -11.03 15.16
CA PHE A 82 -14.55 -11.57 14.77
C PHE A 82 -14.02 -10.96 13.47
N LEU A 83 -14.86 -10.86 12.42
CA LEU A 83 -14.46 -10.26 11.15
C LEU A 83 -14.14 -8.78 11.27
N ALA A 84 -14.90 -8.03 12.08
CA ALA A 84 -14.65 -6.62 12.36
C ALA A 84 -13.31 -6.43 13.09
N TRP A 85 -13.05 -7.26 14.11
CA TRP A 85 -11.76 -7.29 14.81
C TRP A 85 -10.61 -7.64 13.86
N PHE A 86 -10.78 -8.67 13.03
CA PHE A 86 -9.75 -9.12 12.09
C PHE A 86 -9.41 -8.05 11.05
N ALA A 87 -10.41 -7.32 10.54
CA ALA A 87 -10.20 -6.19 9.64
C ALA A 87 -9.35 -5.09 10.29
N HIS A 88 -9.55 -4.81 11.58
CA HIS A 88 -8.70 -3.90 12.35
C HIS A 88 -7.30 -4.45 12.60
N TYR A 89 -7.18 -5.70 13.01
CA TYR A 89 -5.88 -6.33 13.24
C TYR A 89 -4.97 -6.31 12.01
N ILE A 90 -5.52 -6.45 10.80
CA ILE A 90 -4.76 -6.45 9.53
C ILE A 90 -3.99 -5.15 9.26
N ILE A 91 -4.46 -4.00 9.76
CA ILE A 91 -3.77 -2.71 9.56
C ILE A 91 -2.88 -2.32 10.73
N ASP A 92 -3.22 -2.74 11.94
CA ASP A 92 -2.49 -2.38 13.15
C ASP A 92 -1.25 -3.26 13.39
N ARG A 93 -0.82 -4.05 12.40
CA ARG A 93 0.37 -4.94 12.41
C ARG A 93 1.71 -4.27 12.73
N THR A 94 1.71 -2.98 13.10
CA THR A 94 2.91 -2.17 13.36
C THR A 94 2.91 -1.50 14.74
N SER A 95 1.96 -1.84 15.63
CA SER A 95 1.96 -1.38 17.04
C SER A 95 2.43 -2.48 17.99
#